data_AF-A0A0D1YD29-F1
#
_entry.id   AF-A0A0D1YD29-F1
#
_cell.length_a   1.000
_cell.length_b   1.000
_cell.length_c   1.000
_cell.angle_alpha   90.00
_cell.angle_beta   90.00
_cell.angle_gamma   90.00
#
_symmetry.space_group_name_H-M   'P 1'
#
loop_
_entity.id
_entity.type
_entity.pdbx_description
1 polymer ?
#
loop_
_entity_poly.entity_id
_entity_poly.type
_entity_poly.pdbx_seq_one_letter_code
_entity_poly.pdbx_strand_id
1 'polypeptide(L)'
;MSVPVSNTPATSTVPLFNTPAMSTDYEKYRHKGDGEADGAAPDYRSSTRVGDDSPTDGSGYQDHDVFGDEANAAIRYKTLSWPMVALLMIAEIVSNGMLSLPAATAVVGIVPGVILIAFLGVFALYTSLILIDFKLNHGEVHNMGDAGLIMGGPILREVLAAGTVIFAVFATGSQLLAGQITLNVLSDGKLCLMWYTGIFAIPTLLLSFPRTLDQLSWLCIPSCICIMVAGVVGMAAAGVYPAPDRHIVIAQSASFYDAFVAITNPVFAYAGHFMFFILISEMHSPKDAKKAAWVLQTFATSFYIVFTIVMYIYLGPSVQSPAFSSLPTKWAKATYGIALPNFLIAGSLYSHTAAKLFFIRLFRRTRHLHQHTALGWGTWTILIILANGAAFVLAVGVPIFAYLVSIAASLFASWYTYGIAGAFWLYDAYHGFDRGPLRGVYGFEAWKRSPIKTVTNIATFFAGAFICVAGTYVSIKLIIDAYNSGTVGAPFAC
;
A
#
# COMPACT_ATOMS: atom_id res chain seq x y z
N MET A 1 -67.69 -1.46 -35.13
CA MET A 1 -68.17 -0.15 -34.67
C MET A 1 -67.41 0.21 -33.40
N SER A 2 -66.20 0.76 -33.49
CA SER A 2 -65.93 2.20 -33.62
C SER A 2 -66.53 3.01 -32.47
N VAL A 3 -65.75 3.25 -31.42
CA VAL A 3 -65.93 4.43 -30.57
C VAL A 3 -64.56 5.11 -30.44
N PRO A 4 -64.44 6.43 -30.68
CA PRO A 4 -63.18 7.10 -30.95
C PRO A 4 -62.55 7.72 -29.70
N VAL A 5 -61.23 7.88 -29.75
CA VAL A 5 -60.38 8.64 -28.83
C VAL A 5 -59.98 9.95 -29.52
N SER A 6 -60.23 11.09 -28.87
CA SER A 6 -59.70 12.44 -29.19
C SER A 6 -60.35 13.42 -28.20
N ASN A 7 -59.68 13.91 -27.16
CA ASN A 7 -58.62 14.94 -27.10
C ASN A 7 -59.21 16.21 -26.48
N THR A 8 -58.75 16.59 -25.29
CA THR A 8 -58.40 17.97 -24.92
C THR A 8 -57.58 17.99 -23.62
N PRO A 9 -56.70 18.99 -23.42
CA PRO A 9 -55.56 18.91 -22.51
C PRO A 9 -55.86 19.49 -21.13
N ALA A 10 -55.32 18.88 -20.08
CA ALA A 10 -55.33 19.43 -18.73
C ALA A 10 -53.90 19.63 -18.24
N THR A 11 -53.48 20.90 -18.25
CA THR A 11 -52.48 21.46 -17.35
C THR A 11 -52.80 21.07 -15.91
N SER A 12 -51.89 20.34 -15.27
CA SER A 12 -51.92 20.12 -13.82
C SER A 12 -50.51 20.31 -13.26
N THR A 13 -50.37 21.44 -12.59
CA THR A 13 -49.35 21.78 -11.60
C THR A 13 -49.18 20.67 -10.56
N VAL A 14 -47.97 20.11 -10.48
CA VAL A 14 -47.58 19.21 -9.38
C VAL A 14 -46.88 20.05 -8.29
N PRO A 15 -47.28 19.92 -7.02
CA PRO A 15 -46.77 20.76 -5.94
C PRO A 15 -45.34 20.37 -5.53
N LEU A 16 -44.51 21.40 -5.33
CA LEU A 16 -43.20 21.32 -4.70
C LEU A 16 -43.32 20.73 -3.30
N PHE A 17 -42.82 19.52 -3.10
CA PHE A 17 -42.54 18.99 -1.77
C PHE A 17 -41.31 19.72 -1.20
N ASN A 18 -41.58 20.62 -0.25
CA ASN A 18 -40.60 21.24 0.63
C ASN A 18 -39.89 20.16 1.47
N THR A 19 -38.64 19.83 1.14
CA THR A 19 -37.70 19.22 2.09
C THR A 19 -36.96 20.35 2.82
N PRO A 20 -36.93 20.35 4.17
CA PRO A 20 -36.28 21.41 4.93
C PRO A 20 -34.77 21.37 4.73
N ALA A 21 -34.19 22.54 4.46
CA ALA A 21 -32.76 22.77 4.42
C ALA A 21 -32.14 22.34 5.76
N MET A 22 -31.28 21.33 5.73
CA MET A 22 -30.39 20.99 6.83
C MET A 22 -29.26 22.02 6.82
N SER A 23 -29.50 23.17 7.45
CA SER A 23 -28.47 24.16 7.73
C SER A 23 -27.43 23.52 8.64
N THR A 24 -26.22 23.36 8.13
CA THR A 24 -25.06 23.01 8.93
C THR A 24 -24.76 24.16 9.89
N ASP A 25 -25.16 24.01 11.14
CA ASP A 25 -24.73 24.83 12.27
C ASP A 25 -23.21 24.72 12.42
N TYR A 26 -22.47 25.58 11.72
CA TYR A 26 -21.01 25.68 11.80
C TYR A 26 -20.53 26.97 12.50
N GLU A 27 -21.42 27.72 13.16
CA GLU A 27 -21.11 29.06 13.68
C GLU A 27 -21.36 29.30 15.18
N LYS A 28 -21.50 28.25 15.99
CA LYS A 28 -21.48 28.39 17.46
C LYS A 28 -20.14 27.90 18.00
N TYR A 29 -19.58 28.64 18.95
CA TYR A 29 -18.28 28.46 19.63
C TYR A 29 -17.08 29.21 19.03
N ARG A 30 -17.24 30.51 18.79
CA ARG A 30 -16.15 31.48 18.96
C ARG A 30 -16.16 31.96 20.41
N HIS A 31 -15.08 31.69 21.13
CA HIS A 31 -14.87 32.11 22.53
C HIS A 31 -15.03 33.63 22.69
N LYS A 32 -15.68 34.04 23.79
CA LYS A 32 -15.88 35.42 24.24
C LYS A 32 -15.05 35.65 25.52
N GLY A 33 -14.38 36.80 25.59
CA GLY A 33 -13.76 37.41 26.79
C GLY A 33 -12.25 37.20 26.91
N ASP A 34 -11.38 38.21 27.09
CA ASP A 34 -11.55 39.58 27.61
C ASP A 34 -10.46 40.55 27.09
N GLY A 35 -10.76 41.86 26.98
CA GLY A 35 -9.77 42.95 26.93
C GLY A 35 -10.00 44.08 25.89
N GLU A 36 -10.45 45.24 26.36
CA GLU A 36 -10.44 46.62 25.80
C GLU A 36 -9.28 46.99 24.83
N ALA A 37 -9.32 47.95 23.90
CA ALA A 37 -10.22 49.05 23.55
C ALA A 37 -9.88 49.56 22.11
N ASP A 38 -10.65 50.55 21.64
CA ASP A 38 -10.35 51.55 20.59
C ASP A 38 -10.55 51.22 19.09
N GLY A 39 -11.78 51.53 18.64
CA GLY A 39 -12.09 52.50 17.59
C GLY A 39 -11.21 52.61 16.33
N ALA A 40 -11.71 52.09 15.20
CA ALA A 40 -11.84 52.81 13.92
C ALA A 40 -12.34 51.83 12.83
N ALA A 41 -13.40 52.21 12.13
CA ALA A 41 -13.81 51.56 10.88
C ALA A 41 -12.96 52.07 9.71
N PRO A 42 -12.66 51.23 8.71
CA PRO A 42 -12.72 51.69 7.33
C PRO A 42 -13.48 50.67 6.46
N ASP A 43 -14.57 51.08 5.82
CA ASP A 43 -14.66 51.76 4.51
C ASP A 43 -14.43 50.79 3.34
N TYR A 44 -15.56 50.42 2.72
CA TYR A 44 -15.67 49.53 1.57
C TYR A 44 -15.40 50.34 0.30
N ARG A 45 -14.21 50.20 -0.29
CA ARG A 45 -13.92 50.71 -1.63
C ARG A 45 -13.49 49.61 -2.58
N SER A 46 -14.39 49.36 -3.54
CA SER A 46 -14.14 48.71 -4.81
C SER A 46 -12.98 49.36 -5.56
N SER A 47 -12.03 48.55 -6.02
CA SER A 47 -11.06 48.92 -7.04
C SER A 47 -10.88 47.76 -8.00
N THR A 48 -11.10 48.05 -9.27
CA THR A 48 -11.15 47.13 -10.40
C THR A 48 -9.77 47.02 -11.04
N ARG A 49 -9.27 45.79 -11.19
CA ARG A 49 -8.32 45.22 -12.18
C ARG A 49 -7.19 46.09 -12.75
N VAL A 50 -5.94 45.63 -12.63
CA VAL A 50 -5.03 45.32 -13.76
C VAL A 50 -4.13 44.14 -13.34
N GLY A 51 -3.94 43.17 -14.25
CA GLY A 51 -3.42 41.83 -13.97
C GLY A 51 -1.91 41.70 -13.78
N ASP A 52 -1.55 40.57 -13.16
CA ASP A 52 -0.30 39.86 -13.37
C ASP A 52 -0.63 38.36 -13.41
N ASP A 53 -0.54 37.77 -14.61
CA ASP A 53 -0.80 36.35 -14.87
C ASP A 53 0.36 35.51 -14.30
N SER A 54 0.11 34.87 -13.15
CA SER A 54 0.91 33.75 -12.67
C SER A 54 -0.03 32.59 -12.31
N PRO A 55 0.31 31.33 -12.66
CA PRO A 55 -0.62 30.22 -12.54
C PRO A 55 -0.79 29.83 -11.07
N THR A 56 -1.84 30.36 -10.43
CA THR A 56 -2.26 30.00 -9.07
C THR A 56 -3.04 28.68 -9.05
N ASP A 57 -2.42 27.57 -9.46
CA ASP A 57 -2.92 26.21 -9.21
C ASP A 57 -2.45 25.69 -7.82
N GLY A 58 -2.38 26.60 -6.83
CA GLY A 58 -1.75 26.39 -5.52
C GLY A 58 -2.64 26.65 -4.32
N SER A 59 -3.68 27.48 -4.44
CA SER A 59 -4.53 27.87 -3.29
C SER A 59 -5.45 26.75 -2.81
N GLY A 60 -5.97 25.90 -3.71
CA GLY A 60 -6.96 24.89 -3.35
C GLY A 60 -6.45 23.71 -2.50
N TYR A 61 -5.18 23.31 -2.66
CA TYR A 61 -4.63 22.19 -1.86
C TYR A 61 -4.31 22.64 -0.43
N GLN A 62 -3.80 23.85 -0.24
CA GLN A 62 -3.42 24.36 1.07
C GLN A 62 -4.62 24.57 1.99
N ASP A 63 -5.79 24.95 1.45
CA ASP A 63 -7.02 25.16 2.24
C ASP A 63 -7.62 23.86 2.82
N HIS A 64 -7.29 22.68 2.25
CA HIS A 64 -7.85 21.39 2.64
C HIS A 64 -6.82 20.34 3.08
N ASP A 65 -5.57 20.75 3.31
CA ASP A 65 -4.49 19.82 3.68
C ASP A 65 -4.70 19.19 5.08
N VAL A 66 -4.34 17.91 5.22
CA VAL A 66 -4.56 17.10 6.44
C VAL A 66 -3.96 17.74 7.69
N PHE A 67 -2.79 18.38 7.55
CA PHE A 67 -2.04 18.95 8.66
C PHE A 67 -2.16 20.47 8.77
N GLY A 68 -2.75 21.14 7.77
CA GLY A 68 -2.90 22.61 7.74
C GLY A 68 -1.57 23.36 7.60
N ASP A 69 -1.58 24.65 8.00
CA ASP A 69 -0.37 25.48 8.06
C ASP A 69 0.42 25.22 9.35
N GLU A 70 1.57 24.55 9.19
CA GLU A 70 2.47 24.16 10.28
C GLU A 70 3.57 25.19 10.57
N ALA A 71 3.51 26.39 9.98
CA ALA A 71 4.57 27.41 10.12
C ALA A 71 4.98 27.67 11.58
N ASN A 72 4.03 27.57 12.52
CA ASN A 72 4.20 27.80 13.96
C ASN A 72 3.95 26.55 14.86
N ALA A 73 3.91 25.33 14.31
CA ALA A 73 3.64 24.11 15.08
C ALA A 73 4.90 23.54 15.76
N ALA A 74 4.78 23.11 17.03
CA ALA A 74 5.88 22.55 17.83
C ALA A 74 6.37 21.17 17.35
N ILE A 75 5.53 20.43 16.63
CA ILE A 75 5.86 19.17 15.94
C ILE A 75 5.41 19.36 14.50
N ARG A 76 6.36 19.31 13.56
CA ARG A 76 6.09 19.39 12.12
C ARG A 76 5.94 17.98 11.58
N TYR A 77 4.83 17.69 10.90
CA TYR A 77 4.59 16.38 10.28
C TYR A 77 5.05 16.34 8.82
N LYS A 78 5.16 17.49 8.13
CA LYS A 78 5.67 17.58 6.74
C LYS A 78 7.20 17.62 6.66
N THR A 79 7.86 16.55 7.09
CA THR A 79 9.34 16.49 7.13
C THR A 79 9.97 15.80 5.92
N LEU A 80 9.20 15.06 5.12
CA LEU A 80 9.75 14.19 4.08
C LEU A 80 9.99 14.91 2.75
N SER A 81 11.15 14.69 2.16
CA SER A 81 11.47 15.10 0.78
C SER A 81 11.06 14.00 -0.22
N TRP A 82 10.81 14.35 -1.47
CA TRP A 82 10.43 13.36 -2.50
C TRP A 82 11.49 12.25 -2.71
N PRO A 83 12.83 12.51 -2.64
CA PRO A 83 13.82 11.43 -2.75
C PRO A 83 13.78 10.51 -1.54
N MET A 84 13.53 11.06 -0.34
CA MET A 84 13.39 10.25 0.87
C MET A 84 12.18 9.33 0.76
N VAL A 85 11.03 9.85 0.32
CA VAL A 85 9.82 9.03 0.06
C VAL A 85 10.10 7.95 -0.98
N ALA A 86 10.83 8.26 -2.06
CA ALA A 86 11.23 7.26 -3.05
C ALA A 86 12.09 6.15 -2.42
N LEU A 87 13.11 6.50 -1.63
CA LEU A 87 13.97 5.55 -0.93
C LEU A 87 13.20 4.69 0.07
N LEU A 88 12.29 5.30 0.84
CA LEU A 88 11.41 4.59 1.78
C LEU A 88 10.58 3.55 1.05
N MET A 89 9.89 3.93 -0.02
CA MET A 89 9.08 2.99 -0.79
C MET A 89 9.93 1.90 -1.46
N ILE A 90 11.15 2.22 -1.92
CA ILE A 90 12.07 1.24 -2.51
C ILE A 90 12.47 0.19 -1.47
N ALA A 91 12.87 0.62 -0.27
CA ALA A 91 13.29 -0.27 0.80
C ALA A 91 12.19 -1.29 1.15
N GLU A 92 10.95 -0.81 1.22
CA GLU A 92 9.78 -1.62 1.56
C GLU A 92 9.39 -2.59 0.46
N ILE A 93 9.30 -2.10 -0.79
CA ILE A 93 8.86 -2.90 -1.93
C ILE A 93 9.90 -3.97 -2.25
N VAL A 94 11.16 -3.58 -2.46
CA VAL A 94 12.20 -4.44 -3.05
C VAL A 94 12.45 -5.73 -2.27
N SER A 95 12.35 -5.67 -0.94
CA SER A 95 12.59 -6.82 -0.06
C SER A 95 11.66 -8.00 -0.36
N ASN A 96 10.36 -7.77 -0.53
CA ASN A 96 9.41 -8.87 -0.69
C ASN A 96 9.46 -9.47 -2.09
N GLY A 97 9.65 -8.63 -3.11
CA GLY A 97 9.72 -9.09 -4.49
C GLY A 97 10.95 -9.94 -4.76
N MET A 98 12.13 -9.50 -4.35
CA MET A 98 13.35 -10.27 -4.63
C MET A 98 13.30 -11.68 -4.04
N LEU A 99 12.65 -11.86 -2.89
CA LEU A 99 12.57 -13.15 -2.22
C LEU A 99 11.60 -14.14 -2.89
N SER A 100 10.56 -13.65 -3.58
CA SER A 100 9.49 -14.51 -4.11
C SER A 100 9.48 -14.62 -5.64
N LEU A 101 9.94 -13.60 -6.36
CA LEU A 101 9.83 -13.52 -7.82
C LEU A 101 10.62 -14.59 -8.60
N PRO A 102 11.83 -15.02 -8.18
CA PRO A 102 12.52 -16.13 -8.85
C PRO A 102 11.71 -17.42 -8.84
N ALA A 103 11.14 -17.77 -7.68
CA ALA A 103 10.29 -18.95 -7.53
C ALA A 103 8.97 -18.82 -8.30
N ALA A 104 8.35 -17.64 -8.31
CA ALA A 104 7.16 -17.39 -9.14
C ALA A 104 7.45 -17.59 -10.63
N THR A 105 8.61 -17.13 -11.10
CA THR A 105 9.07 -17.31 -12.47
C THR A 105 9.37 -18.78 -12.78
N ALA A 106 9.88 -19.54 -11.81
CA ALA A 106 10.13 -20.97 -11.98
C ALA A 106 8.89 -21.80 -12.26
N VAL A 107 7.72 -21.38 -11.75
CA VAL A 107 6.44 -22.07 -11.98
C VAL A 107 5.97 -21.96 -13.43
N VAL A 108 6.12 -20.79 -14.06
CA VAL A 108 5.58 -20.52 -15.41
C VAL A 108 6.65 -20.54 -16.50
N GLY A 109 7.93 -20.47 -16.13
CA GLY A 109 9.07 -20.30 -17.02
C GLY A 109 9.55 -18.85 -17.12
N ILE A 110 10.79 -18.68 -17.59
CA ILE A 110 11.48 -17.38 -17.55
C ILE A 110 10.78 -16.31 -18.39
N VAL A 111 10.30 -16.64 -19.58
CA VAL A 111 9.68 -15.67 -20.50
C VAL A 111 8.35 -15.14 -19.94
N PRO A 112 7.34 -15.98 -19.64
CA PRO A 112 6.09 -15.48 -19.08
C PRO A 112 6.30 -14.83 -17.71
N GLY A 113 7.21 -15.34 -16.87
CA GLY A 113 7.50 -14.73 -15.57
C GLY A 113 8.05 -13.31 -15.68
N VAL A 114 9.05 -13.08 -16.55
CA VAL A 114 9.62 -11.74 -16.77
C VAL A 114 8.60 -10.79 -17.41
N ILE A 115 7.80 -11.27 -18.37
CA ILE A 115 6.72 -10.47 -18.97
C ILE A 115 5.71 -10.05 -17.90
N LEU A 116 5.32 -10.96 -17.00
CA LEU A 116 4.40 -10.66 -15.90
C LEU A 116 4.98 -9.63 -14.94
N ILE A 117 6.25 -9.76 -14.53
CA ILE A 117 6.93 -8.78 -13.67
C ILE A 117 6.95 -7.40 -14.34
N ALA A 118 7.36 -7.33 -15.61
CA ALA A 118 7.40 -6.08 -16.35
C ALA A 118 6.01 -5.44 -16.51
N PHE A 119 5.02 -6.23 -16.90
CA PHE A 119 3.64 -5.76 -17.08
C PHE A 119 3.04 -5.25 -15.77
N LEU A 120 3.13 -6.03 -14.70
CA LEU A 120 2.60 -5.64 -13.39
C LEU A 120 3.34 -4.45 -12.78
N GLY A 121 4.63 -4.30 -13.08
CA GLY A 121 5.41 -3.12 -12.68
C GLY A 121 5.00 -1.85 -13.42
N VAL A 122 4.85 -1.90 -14.75
CA VAL A 122 4.34 -0.77 -15.55
C VAL A 122 2.91 -0.43 -15.14
N PHE A 123 2.09 -1.43 -14.88
CA PHE A 123 0.71 -1.22 -14.47
C PHE A 123 0.61 -0.66 -13.04
N ALA A 124 1.47 -1.08 -12.11
CA ALA A 124 1.60 -0.49 -10.78
C ALA A 124 2.01 1.00 -10.86
N LEU A 125 2.88 1.37 -11.81
CA LEU A 125 3.19 2.79 -12.07
C LEU A 125 1.93 3.54 -12.45
N TYR A 126 1.18 3.03 -13.44
CA TYR A 126 -0.05 3.66 -13.90
C TYR A 126 -1.05 3.89 -12.77
N THR A 127 -1.32 2.87 -11.95
CA THR A 127 -2.25 2.98 -10.83
C THR A 127 -1.73 3.89 -9.73
N SER A 128 -0.41 3.95 -9.50
CA SER A 128 0.18 4.89 -8.55
C SER A 128 0.02 6.35 -8.96
N LEU A 129 0.14 6.65 -10.26
CA LEU A 129 -0.07 8.00 -10.79
C LEU A 129 -1.52 8.46 -10.60
N ILE A 130 -2.49 7.55 -10.81
CA ILE A 130 -3.91 7.83 -10.51
C ILE A 130 -4.12 8.11 -9.02
N LEU A 131 -3.52 7.30 -8.15
CA LEU A 131 -3.62 7.49 -6.70
C LEU A 131 -3.07 8.86 -6.28
N ILE A 132 -1.94 9.26 -6.85
CA ILE A 132 -1.33 10.56 -6.60
C ILE A 132 -2.23 11.69 -7.10
N ASP A 133 -2.81 11.56 -8.31
CA ASP A 133 -3.74 12.55 -8.82
C ASP A 133 -4.97 12.71 -7.92
N PHE A 134 -5.53 11.59 -7.44
CA PHE A 134 -6.63 11.59 -6.48
C PHE A 134 -6.24 12.31 -5.18
N LYS A 135 -5.07 12.02 -4.60
CA LYS A 135 -4.58 12.70 -3.39
C LYS A 135 -4.40 14.21 -3.59
N LEU A 136 -3.90 14.61 -4.76
CA LEU A 136 -3.68 16.01 -5.04
C LEU A 136 -4.99 16.77 -5.34
N ASN A 137 -6.04 16.05 -5.74
CA ASN A 137 -7.40 16.60 -5.88
C ASN A 137 -8.13 16.68 -4.54
N HIS A 138 -7.92 15.71 -3.65
CA HIS A 138 -8.56 15.59 -2.33
C HIS A 138 -7.50 15.66 -1.23
N GLY A 139 -7.09 16.89 -0.89
CA GLY A 139 -6.01 17.17 0.06
C GLY A 139 -6.25 16.57 1.46
N GLU A 140 -7.50 16.38 1.84
CA GLU A 140 -7.96 15.86 3.13
C GLU A 140 -7.73 14.35 3.32
N VAL A 141 -7.40 13.61 2.25
CA VAL A 141 -7.23 12.16 2.28
C VAL A 141 -5.90 11.77 2.91
N HIS A 142 -5.89 11.24 4.14
CA HIS A 142 -4.65 10.78 4.77
C HIS A 142 -4.36 9.28 4.56
N ASN A 143 -5.41 8.47 4.41
CA ASN A 143 -5.30 7.00 4.27
C ASN A 143 -6.38 6.48 3.31
N MET A 144 -6.29 5.20 2.93
CA MET A 144 -7.24 4.55 2.03
C MET A 144 -8.69 4.60 2.53
N GLY A 145 -8.91 4.58 3.85
CA GLY A 145 -10.23 4.74 4.44
C GLY A 145 -10.85 6.10 4.16
N ASP A 146 -10.07 7.18 4.31
CA ASP A 146 -10.55 8.53 4.01
C ASP A 146 -10.87 8.69 2.52
N ALA A 147 -10.10 8.05 1.63
CA ALA A 147 -10.44 7.98 0.19
C ALA A 147 -11.76 7.22 -0.06
N GLY A 148 -11.99 6.13 0.68
CA GLY A 148 -13.26 5.39 0.65
C GLY A 148 -14.46 6.21 1.10
N LEU A 149 -14.27 7.11 2.07
CA LEU A 149 -15.33 8.01 2.54
C LEU A 149 -15.81 8.92 1.42
N ILE A 150 -14.89 9.47 0.62
CA ILE A 150 -15.20 10.37 -0.49
C ILE A 150 -15.94 9.61 -1.59
N MET A 151 -15.47 8.42 -1.97
CA MET A 151 -16.05 7.68 -3.10
C MET A 151 -17.41 7.04 -2.79
N GLY A 152 -17.59 6.49 -1.59
CA GLY A 152 -18.70 5.58 -1.29
C GLY A 152 -19.26 5.70 0.12
N GLY A 153 -18.89 6.75 0.85
CA GLY A 153 -19.44 7.04 2.17
C GLY A 153 -18.89 6.15 3.30
N PRO A 154 -19.58 6.10 4.46
CA PRO A 154 -19.06 5.51 5.69
C PRO A 154 -18.74 4.01 5.60
N ILE A 155 -19.51 3.24 4.82
CA ILE A 155 -19.30 1.79 4.72
C ILE A 155 -17.97 1.50 4.00
N LEU A 156 -17.74 2.15 2.85
CA LEU A 156 -16.51 1.97 2.09
C LEU A 156 -15.28 2.47 2.87
N ARG A 157 -15.44 3.54 3.65
CA ARG A 157 -14.41 4.00 4.59
C ARG A 157 -13.96 2.90 5.53
N GLU A 158 -14.91 2.25 6.22
CA GLU A 158 -14.56 1.22 7.21
C GLU A 158 -13.94 -0.02 6.55
N VAL A 159 -14.44 -0.43 5.37
CA VAL A 159 -13.87 -1.56 4.61
C VAL A 159 -12.42 -1.29 4.22
N LEU A 160 -12.12 -0.13 3.63
CA LEU A 160 -10.76 0.19 3.20
C LEU A 160 -9.81 0.48 4.36
N ALA A 161 -10.30 1.10 5.43
CA ALA A 161 -9.51 1.31 6.65
C ALA A 161 -9.15 -0.02 7.31
N ALA A 162 -10.13 -0.90 7.52
CA ALA A 162 -9.91 -2.22 8.09
C ALA A 162 -8.96 -3.05 7.21
N GLY A 163 -9.17 -3.05 5.90
CA GLY A 163 -8.28 -3.76 4.97
C GLY A 163 -6.84 -3.24 5.01
N THR A 164 -6.61 -1.94 5.23
CA THR A 164 -5.26 -1.37 5.31
C THR A 164 -4.53 -1.89 6.53
N VAL A 165 -5.25 -1.97 7.66
CA VAL A 165 -4.68 -2.50 8.90
C VAL A 165 -4.43 -4.00 8.78
N ILE A 166 -5.39 -4.77 8.26
CA ILE A 166 -5.21 -6.21 8.09
C ILE A 166 -4.05 -6.49 7.14
N PHE A 167 -3.95 -5.76 6.02
CA PHE A 167 -2.82 -5.88 5.10
C PHE A 167 -1.48 -5.58 5.78
N ALA A 168 -1.41 -4.52 6.60
CA ALA A 168 -0.20 -4.22 7.36
C ALA A 168 0.17 -5.36 8.32
N VAL A 169 -0.80 -6.02 8.97
CA VAL A 169 -0.55 -7.20 9.82
C VAL A 169 -0.03 -8.39 8.99
N PHE A 170 -0.57 -8.64 7.79
CA PHE A 170 -0.03 -9.65 6.87
C PHE A 170 1.40 -9.32 6.43
N ALA A 171 1.69 -8.05 6.13
CA ALA A 171 3.02 -7.59 5.74
C ALA A 171 4.02 -7.71 6.90
N THR A 172 3.62 -7.40 8.14
CA THR A 172 4.43 -7.73 9.33
C THR A 172 4.66 -9.24 9.43
N GLY A 173 3.62 -10.04 9.23
CA GLY A 173 3.70 -11.51 9.27
C GLY A 173 4.71 -12.06 8.26
N SER A 174 4.74 -11.51 7.04
CA SER A 174 5.71 -11.92 6.01
C SER A 174 7.15 -11.59 6.42
N GLN A 175 7.38 -10.45 7.07
CA GLN A 175 8.70 -10.11 7.62
C GLN A 175 9.09 -10.99 8.80
N LEU A 176 8.15 -11.32 9.69
CA LEU A 176 8.40 -12.25 10.79
C LEU A 176 8.77 -13.64 10.26
N LEU A 177 8.10 -14.11 9.21
CA LEU A 177 8.42 -15.38 8.56
C LEU A 177 9.77 -15.32 7.83
N ALA A 178 10.12 -14.23 7.16
CA ALA A 178 11.45 -14.04 6.59
C ALA A 178 12.55 -14.02 7.67
N GLY A 179 12.28 -13.39 8.81
CA GLY A 179 13.16 -13.39 9.98
C GLY A 179 13.30 -14.78 10.61
N GLN A 180 12.22 -15.55 10.71
CA GLN A 180 12.24 -16.94 11.13
C GLN A 180 13.18 -17.77 10.25
N ILE A 181 13.00 -17.70 8.92
CA ILE A 181 13.83 -18.43 7.95
C ILE A 181 15.29 -17.99 8.08
N THR A 182 15.54 -16.70 8.24
CA THR A 182 16.87 -16.16 8.47
C THR A 182 17.53 -16.76 9.71
N LEU A 183 16.86 -16.74 10.86
CA LEU A 183 17.40 -17.28 12.10
C LEU A 183 17.62 -18.79 12.02
N ASN A 184 16.71 -19.52 11.38
CA ASN A 184 16.86 -20.95 11.12
C ASN A 184 18.13 -21.25 10.30
N VAL A 185 18.34 -20.52 9.20
CA VAL A 185 19.54 -20.67 8.35
C VAL A 185 20.81 -20.28 9.10
N LEU A 186 20.81 -19.17 9.84
CA LEU A 186 22.00 -18.69 10.58
C LEU A 186 22.44 -19.65 11.68
N SER A 187 21.50 -20.36 12.29
CA SER A 187 21.76 -21.25 13.44
C SER A 187 21.76 -22.74 13.09
N ASP A 188 21.72 -23.10 11.81
CA ASP A 188 21.70 -24.49 11.32
C ASP A 188 20.52 -25.31 11.86
N GLY A 189 19.35 -24.68 12.00
CA GLY A 189 18.10 -25.37 12.38
C GLY A 189 18.08 -26.00 13.77
N LYS A 190 18.85 -25.46 14.72
CA LYS A 190 18.96 -25.98 16.09
C LYS A 190 17.69 -25.85 16.93
N LEU A 191 16.82 -24.89 16.62
CA LEU A 191 15.56 -24.67 17.29
C LEU A 191 14.40 -24.93 16.33
N CYS A 192 13.23 -25.11 16.93
CA CYS A 192 11.98 -25.18 16.21
C CYS A 192 11.64 -23.86 15.51
N LEU A 193 10.98 -23.93 14.36
CA LEU A 193 10.61 -22.75 13.57
C LEU A 193 9.77 -21.75 14.38
N MET A 194 8.82 -22.24 15.17
CA MET A 194 8.00 -21.39 16.05
C MET A 194 8.85 -20.53 16.99
N TRP A 195 9.91 -21.09 17.58
CA TRP A 195 10.80 -20.35 18.47
C TRP A 195 11.57 -19.26 17.72
N TYR A 196 12.03 -19.53 16.50
CA TYR A 196 12.67 -18.49 15.69
C TYR A 196 11.73 -17.33 15.36
N THR A 197 10.47 -17.62 15.01
CA THR A 197 9.46 -16.57 14.79
C THR A 197 9.26 -15.73 16.06
N GLY A 198 9.22 -16.38 17.23
CA GLY A 198 9.05 -15.70 18.52
C GLY A 198 10.25 -14.82 18.88
N ILE A 199 11.47 -15.35 18.72
CA ILE A 199 12.72 -14.62 18.94
C ILE A 199 12.80 -13.39 18.03
N PHE A 200 12.37 -13.51 16.78
CA PHE A 200 12.38 -12.40 15.82
C PHE A 200 11.24 -11.39 16.05
N ALA A 201 10.10 -11.85 16.57
CA ALA A 201 8.96 -10.99 16.90
C ALA A 201 9.25 -10.03 18.06
N ILE A 202 10.12 -10.39 19.01
CA ILE A 202 10.50 -9.53 20.15
C ILE A 202 11.19 -8.24 19.71
N PRO A 203 12.33 -8.24 18.98
CA PRO A 203 12.96 -7.01 18.53
C PRO A 203 12.06 -6.24 17.56
N THR A 204 11.29 -6.93 16.71
CA THR A 204 10.31 -6.29 15.83
C THR A 204 9.26 -5.51 16.63
N LEU A 205 8.75 -6.10 17.73
CA LEU A 205 7.83 -5.44 18.66
C LEU A 205 8.47 -4.18 19.25
N LEU A 206 9.69 -4.30 19.79
CA LEU A 206 10.42 -3.21 20.45
C LEU A 206 10.67 -2.03 19.49
N LEU A 207 11.06 -2.32 18.25
CA LEU A 207 11.29 -1.31 17.22
C LEU A 207 9.99 -0.66 16.72
N SER A 208 8.82 -1.27 16.95
CA SER A 208 7.52 -0.70 16.56
C SER A 208 6.99 0.35 17.55
N PHE A 209 7.55 0.44 18.76
CA PHE A 209 7.07 1.32 19.83
C PHE A 209 7.18 2.83 19.60
N PRO A 210 8.17 3.38 18.86
CA PRO A 210 8.22 4.81 18.60
C PRO A 210 6.88 5.30 18.01
N ARG A 211 6.28 6.34 18.59
CA ARG A 211 4.96 6.85 18.15
C ARG A 211 5.03 7.73 16.89
N THR A 212 6.21 8.16 16.48
CA THR A 212 6.42 9.03 15.32
C THR A 212 7.16 8.30 14.20
N LEU A 213 6.69 8.48 12.96
CA LEU A 213 7.34 7.92 11.77
C LEU A 213 8.70 8.56 11.48
N ASP A 214 8.91 9.81 11.89
CA ASP A 214 10.17 10.54 11.70
C ASP A 214 11.37 9.79 12.29
N GLN A 215 11.23 9.23 13.49
CA GLN A 215 12.28 8.43 14.14
C GLN A 215 12.53 7.09 13.43
N LEU A 216 11.50 6.51 12.80
CA LEU A 216 11.63 5.27 12.03
C LEU A 216 12.20 5.52 10.62
N SER A 217 11.90 6.69 10.03
CA SER A 217 12.29 7.03 8.66
C SER A 217 13.81 6.99 8.45
N TRP A 218 14.60 7.41 9.44
CA TRP A 218 16.06 7.39 9.35
C TRP A 218 16.62 5.96 9.37
N LEU A 219 15.94 5.02 10.01
CA LEU A 219 16.32 3.60 10.04
C LEU A 219 16.05 2.89 8.71
N CYS A 220 15.20 3.45 7.84
CA CYS A 220 14.93 2.88 6.53
C CYS A 220 16.10 3.05 5.54
N ILE A 221 16.99 4.03 5.73
CA ILE A 221 18.18 4.19 4.87
C ILE A 221 19.13 3.00 5.01
N PRO A 222 19.63 2.64 6.22
CA PRO A 222 20.47 1.46 6.37
C PRO A 222 19.72 0.17 6.02
N SER A 223 18.41 0.10 6.29
CA SER A 223 17.53 -1.00 5.83
C SER A 223 17.61 -1.20 4.31
N CYS A 224 17.44 -0.13 3.54
CA CYS A 224 17.52 -0.14 2.08
C CYS A 224 18.89 -0.60 1.58
N ILE A 225 19.97 -0.08 2.19
CA ILE A 225 21.34 -0.46 1.82
C ILE A 225 21.56 -1.95 2.08
N CYS A 226 21.15 -2.45 3.25
CA CYS A 226 21.23 -3.85 3.62
C CYS A 226 20.55 -4.76 2.60
N ILE A 227 19.29 -4.49 2.24
CA ILE A 227 18.57 -5.36 1.30
C ILE A 227 19.16 -5.29 -0.12
N MET A 228 19.61 -4.12 -0.58
CA MET A 228 20.27 -3.98 -1.87
C MET A 228 21.60 -4.75 -1.94
N VAL A 229 22.43 -4.62 -0.90
CA VAL A 229 23.71 -5.34 -0.81
C VAL A 229 23.46 -6.85 -0.73
N ALA A 230 22.48 -7.30 0.06
CA ALA A 230 22.10 -8.70 0.13
C ALA A 230 21.69 -9.24 -1.25
N GLY A 231 20.94 -8.46 -2.04
CA GLY A 231 20.55 -8.84 -3.40
C GLY A 231 21.72 -8.97 -4.36
N VAL A 232 22.65 -8.02 -4.35
CA VAL A 232 23.87 -8.09 -5.17
C VAL A 232 24.74 -9.28 -4.77
N VAL A 233 24.95 -9.51 -3.47
CA VAL A 233 25.69 -10.66 -2.96
C VAL A 233 25.01 -11.97 -3.35
N GLY A 234 23.68 -12.04 -3.29
CA GLY A 234 22.91 -13.22 -3.69
C GLY A 234 23.05 -13.56 -5.17
N MET A 235 22.95 -12.55 -6.04
CA MET A 235 23.20 -12.71 -7.48
C MET A 235 24.62 -13.17 -7.78
N ALA A 236 25.62 -12.57 -7.15
CA ALA A 236 27.02 -12.96 -7.31
C ALA A 236 27.27 -14.40 -6.83
N ALA A 237 26.70 -14.77 -5.67
CA ALA A 237 26.81 -16.12 -5.13
C ALA A 237 26.17 -17.17 -6.05
N ALA A 238 24.99 -16.90 -6.60
CA ALA A 238 24.36 -17.78 -7.58
C ALA A 238 25.22 -17.94 -8.83
N GLY A 239 25.85 -16.85 -9.30
CA GLY A 239 26.76 -16.88 -10.45
C GLY A 239 28.00 -17.74 -10.24
N VAL A 240 28.62 -17.67 -9.05
CA VAL A 240 29.81 -18.45 -8.71
C VAL A 240 29.48 -19.91 -8.36
N TYR A 241 28.32 -20.15 -7.75
CA TYR A 241 27.87 -21.46 -7.30
C TYR A 241 26.52 -21.84 -7.91
N PRO A 242 26.48 -22.09 -9.23
CA PRO A 242 25.25 -22.46 -9.89
C PRO A 242 24.71 -23.82 -9.44
N ALA A 243 23.40 -24.01 -9.52
CA ALA A 243 22.77 -25.29 -9.21
C ALA A 243 23.21 -26.37 -10.24
N PRO A 244 23.50 -27.61 -9.80
CA PRO A 244 23.96 -28.68 -10.69
C PRO A 244 22.93 -29.02 -11.78
N ASP A 245 21.65 -29.06 -11.40
CA ASP A 245 20.53 -29.44 -12.27
C ASP A 245 19.89 -28.24 -12.99
N ARG A 246 20.62 -27.11 -13.08
CA ARG A 246 20.10 -25.91 -13.73
C ARG A 246 19.82 -26.20 -15.20
N HIS A 247 18.61 -25.86 -15.62
CA HIS A 247 18.22 -25.82 -17.02
C HIS A 247 17.23 -24.68 -17.18
N ILE A 248 17.29 -24.00 -18.33
CA ILE A 248 16.44 -22.85 -18.58
C ILE A 248 15.14 -23.34 -19.20
N VAL A 249 14.05 -23.22 -18.45
CA VAL A 249 12.71 -23.49 -18.98
C VAL A 249 12.14 -22.18 -19.51
N ILE A 250 11.95 -22.12 -20.84
CA ILE A 250 11.45 -20.91 -21.52
C ILE A 250 10.01 -20.62 -21.09
N ALA A 251 9.16 -21.63 -21.18
CA ALA A 251 7.78 -21.60 -20.74
C ALA A 251 7.39 -23.00 -20.25
N GLN A 252 6.61 -23.07 -19.17
CA GLN A 252 6.11 -24.31 -18.60
C GLN A 252 4.60 -24.22 -18.42
N SER A 253 3.90 -25.31 -18.71
CA SER A 253 2.49 -25.44 -18.33
C SER A 253 2.41 -25.65 -16.82
N ALA A 254 1.79 -24.71 -16.11
CA ALA A 254 1.47 -24.81 -14.71
C ALA A 254 0.00 -25.18 -14.52
N SER A 255 -0.33 -25.81 -13.38
CA SER A 255 -1.73 -25.95 -12.97
C SER A 255 -2.34 -24.55 -12.78
N PHE A 256 -3.67 -24.44 -12.85
CA PHE A 256 -4.35 -23.16 -12.58
C PHE A 256 -3.94 -22.57 -11.21
N TYR A 257 -3.76 -23.44 -10.21
CA TYR A 257 -3.38 -23.04 -8.86
C TYR A 257 -1.95 -22.48 -8.81
N ASP A 258 -0.98 -23.21 -9.36
CA ASP A 258 0.42 -22.78 -9.34
C ASP A 258 0.61 -21.51 -10.19
N ALA A 259 -0.03 -21.45 -11.36
CA ALA A 259 -0.02 -20.28 -12.22
C ALA A 259 -0.55 -19.03 -11.51
N PHE A 260 -1.58 -19.16 -10.67
CA PHE A 260 -2.12 -18.02 -9.92
C PHE A 260 -1.19 -17.56 -8.80
N VAL A 261 -0.46 -18.46 -8.14
CA VAL A 261 0.61 -18.06 -7.21
C VAL A 261 1.72 -17.29 -7.94
N ALA A 262 2.06 -17.71 -9.15
CA ALA A 262 3.03 -17.01 -9.99
C ALA A 262 2.56 -15.60 -10.42
N ILE A 263 1.25 -15.31 -10.37
CA ILE A 263 0.69 -13.96 -10.58
C ILE A 263 0.63 -13.17 -9.27
N THR A 264 0.13 -13.79 -8.19
CA THR A 264 -0.10 -13.11 -6.91
C THR A 264 1.18 -12.71 -6.18
N ASN A 265 2.28 -13.47 -6.35
CA ASN A 265 3.58 -13.09 -5.79
C ASN A 265 4.12 -11.77 -6.36
N PRO A 266 4.20 -11.60 -7.71
CA PRO A 266 4.47 -10.29 -8.29
C PRO A 266 3.47 -9.19 -7.89
N VAL A 267 2.18 -9.52 -7.74
CA VAL A 267 1.18 -8.55 -7.27
C VAL A 267 1.54 -8.02 -5.87
N PHE A 268 1.95 -8.89 -4.95
CA PHE A 268 2.43 -8.45 -3.64
C PHE A 268 3.77 -7.71 -3.72
N ALA A 269 4.65 -8.12 -4.62
CA ALA A 269 5.97 -7.51 -4.80
C ALA A 269 5.89 -6.01 -5.16
N TYR A 270 4.76 -5.55 -5.70
CA TYR A 270 4.48 -4.14 -6.03
C TYR A 270 3.43 -3.48 -5.10
N ALA A 271 3.10 -4.10 -3.98
CA ALA A 271 2.01 -3.68 -3.09
C ALA A 271 2.38 -2.52 -2.14
N GLY A 272 2.90 -1.41 -2.68
CA GLY A 272 3.20 -0.21 -1.88
C GLY A 272 2.05 0.80 -1.75
N HIS A 273 1.04 0.71 -2.62
CA HIS A 273 0.01 1.75 -2.79
C HIS A 273 -0.75 2.10 -1.52
N PHE A 274 -0.94 1.15 -0.60
CA PHE A 274 -1.64 1.37 0.66
C PHE A 274 -0.99 2.47 1.54
N MET A 275 0.31 2.73 1.38
CA MET A 275 1.06 3.75 2.13
C MET A 275 1.15 5.10 1.40
N PHE A 276 0.77 5.18 0.12
CA PHE A 276 1.03 6.37 -0.69
C PHE A 276 0.37 7.61 -0.10
N PHE A 277 -0.90 7.54 0.31
CA PHE A 277 -1.58 8.71 0.89
C PHE A 277 -0.91 9.22 2.17
N ILE A 278 -0.40 8.31 3.01
CA ILE A 278 0.29 8.66 4.26
C ILE A 278 1.61 9.35 3.91
N LEU A 279 2.44 8.70 3.08
CA LEU A 279 3.76 9.22 2.71
C LEU A 279 3.65 10.57 1.98
N ILE A 280 2.69 10.74 1.08
CA ILE A 280 2.46 11.99 0.34
C ILE A 280 2.00 13.11 1.27
N SER A 281 1.18 12.80 2.28
CA SER A 281 0.72 13.80 3.26
C SER A 281 1.86 14.33 4.13
N GLU A 282 2.88 13.51 4.37
CA GLU A 282 4.08 13.88 5.15
C GLU A 282 5.18 14.54 4.27
N MET A 283 4.94 14.72 2.96
CA MET A 283 5.87 15.42 2.06
C MET A 283 5.81 16.94 2.21
N HIS A 284 6.97 17.59 2.17
CA HIS A 284 7.05 19.06 2.10
C HIS A 284 6.34 19.62 0.85
N SER A 285 6.47 18.93 -0.29
CA SER A 285 5.83 19.30 -1.56
C SER A 285 5.12 18.08 -2.16
N PRO A 286 3.82 17.87 -1.87
CA PRO A 286 3.05 16.74 -2.38
C PRO A 286 3.03 16.64 -3.92
N LYS A 287 3.19 17.78 -4.63
CA LYS A 287 3.23 17.84 -6.10
C LYS A 287 4.41 17.02 -6.68
N ASP A 288 5.48 16.84 -5.91
CA ASP A 288 6.65 16.07 -6.32
C ASP A 288 6.47 14.55 -6.12
N ALA A 289 5.34 14.10 -5.56
CA ALA A 289 5.07 12.67 -5.34
C ALA A 289 5.15 11.83 -6.62
N LYS A 290 4.78 12.39 -7.77
CA LYS A 290 4.93 11.69 -9.07
C LYS A 290 6.38 11.36 -9.39
N LYS A 291 7.34 12.24 -9.04
CA LYS A 291 8.78 11.99 -9.22
C LYS A 291 9.22 10.79 -8.37
N ALA A 292 8.77 10.74 -7.12
CA ALA A 292 9.05 9.62 -6.22
C ALA A 292 8.49 8.29 -6.75
N ALA A 293 7.26 8.28 -7.27
CA ALA A 293 6.64 7.09 -7.85
C ALA A 293 7.37 6.58 -9.12
N TRP A 294 7.77 7.49 -10.02
CA TRP A 294 8.55 7.12 -11.20
C TRP A 294 9.90 6.51 -10.83
N VAL A 295 10.62 7.12 -9.90
CA VAL A 295 11.93 6.61 -9.43
C VAL A 295 11.76 5.24 -8.77
N LEU A 296 10.81 5.12 -7.83
CA LEU A 296 10.47 3.86 -7.17
C LEU A 296 10.21 2.75 -8.20
N GLN A 297 9.26 2.98 -9.09
CA GLN A 297 8.73 1.90 -9.92
C GLN A 297 9.70 1.49 -11.01
N THR A 298 10.42 2.46 -11.59
CA THR A 298 11.47 2.18 -12.58
C THR A 298 12.60 1.38 -11.95
N PHE A 299 13.05 1.80 -10.75
CA PHE A 299 14.10 1.08 -10.03
C PHE A 299 13.65 -0.32 -9.61
N ALA A 300 12.52 -0.44 -8.91
CA ALA A 300 12.02 -1.72 -8.41
C ALA A 300 11.77 -2.72 -9.54
N THR A 301 11.14 -2.30 -10.63
CA THR A 301 10.87 -3.17 -11.80
C THR A 301 12.16 -3.63 -12.46
N SER A 302 13.11 -2.71 -12.70
CA SER A 302 14.39 -3.06 -13.31
C SER A 302 15.18 -4.02 -12.42
N PHE A 303 15.24 -3.74 -11.12
CA PHE A 303 15.94 -4.57 -10.15
C PHE A 303 15.30 -5.96 -10.04
N TYR A 304 13.97 -6.06 -10.00
CA TYR A 304 13.28 -7.34 -9.98
C TYR A 304 13.50 -8.18 -11.22
N ILE A 305 13.48 -7.58 -12.40
CA ILE A 305 13.75 -8.29 -13.65
C ILE A 305 15.19 -8.81 -13.63
N VAL A 306 16.16 -7.97 -13.32
CA VAL A 306 17.59 -8.36 -13.26
C VAL A 306 17.80 -9.46 -12.22
N PHE A 307 17.33 -9.24 -10.99
CA PHE A 307 17.47 -10.20 -9.89
C PHE A 307 16.83 -11.55 -10.24
N THR A 308 15.60 -11.52 -10.77
CA THR A 308 14.86 -12.74 -11.15
C THR A 308 15.55 -13.50 -12.27
N ILE A 309 15.98 -12.82 -13.33
CA ILE A 309 16.68 -13.45 -14.46
C ILE A 309 17.99 -14.08 -13.97
N VAL A 310 18.81 -13.34 -13.22
CA VAL A 310 20.11 -13.82 -12.73
C VAL A 310 19.90 -15.03 -11.83
N MET A 311 19.06 -14.91 -10.81
CA MET A 311 18.80 -16.03 -9.89
C MET A 311 18.24 -17.25 -10.63
N TYR A 312 17.30 -17.07 -11.55
CA TYR A 312 16.71 -18.17 -12.30
C TYR A 312 17.68 -18.85 -13.26
N ILE A 313 18.53 -18.10 -13.99
CA ILE A 313 19.52 -18.70 -14.90
C ILE A 313 20.52 -19.57 -14.15
N TYR A 314 20.95 -19.15 -12.97
CA TYR A 314 21.97 -19.85 -12.21
C TYR A 314 21.41 -20.96 -11.31
N LEU A 315 20.17 -20.84 -10.82
CA LEU A 315 19.56 -21.80 -9.90
C LEU A 315 18.53 -22.73 -10.58
N GLY A 316 17.98 -22.32 -11.71
CA GLY A 316 17.00 -23.10 -12.46
C GLY A 316 15.63 -23.21 -11.79
N PRO A 317 14.80 -24.20 -12.19
CA PRO A 317 13.44 -24.38 -11.69
C PRO A 317 13.34 -24.77 -10.21
N SER A 318 14.45 -25.17 -9.58
CA SER A 318 14.50 -25.57 -8.17
C SER A 318 14.71 -24.40 -7.20
N VAL A 319 14.72 -23.16 -7.71
CA VAL A 319 14.84 -21.96 -6.87
C VAL A 319 13.71 -21.90 -5.84
N GLN A 320 14.11 -21.79 -4.57
CA GLN A 320 13.23 -21.76 -3.41
C GLN A 320 12.63 -20.37 -3.20
N SER A 321 11.56 -20.28 -2.41
CA SER A 321 11.05 -19.03 -1.87
C SER A 321 11.13 -19.06 -0.34
N PRO A 322 11.94 -18.20 0.31
CA PRO A 322 12.71 -17.10 -0.26
C PRO A 322 13.94 -17.52 -1.10
N ALA A 323 14.28 -16.73 -2.13
CA ALA A 323 15.32 -17.06 -3.11
C ALA A 323 16.71 -17.36 -2.51
N PHE A 324 17.10 -16.67 -1.43
CA PHE A 324 18.37 -16.89 -0.74
C PHE A 324 18.52 -18.29 -0.14
N SER A 325 17.42 -18.99 0.15
CA SER A 325 17.46 -20.39 0.62
C SER A 325 17.96 -21.37 -0.44
N SER A 326 18.05 -20.95 -1.69
CA SER A 326 18.59 -21.77 -2.78
C SER A 326 20.11 -21.73 -2.88
N LEU A 327 20.76 -20.81 -2.16
CA LEU A 327 22.21 -20.62 -2.19
C LEU A 327 22.90 -21.65 -1.30
N PRO A 328 24.19 -21.97 -1.58
CA PRO A 328 24.98 -22.78 -0.66
C PRO A 328 25.03 -22.16 0.74
N THR A 329 25.08 -23.00 1.78
CA THR A 329 24.92 -22.58 3.19
C THR A 329 25.74 -21.35 3.59
N LYS A 330 26.99 -21.23 3.15
CA LYS A 330 27.85 -20.07 3.45
C LYS A 330 27.26 -18.76 2.91
N TRP A 331 26.78 -18.78 1.67
CA TRP A 331 26.22 -17.61 0.99
C TRP A 331 24.78 -17.33 1.39
N ALA A 332 23.99 -18.37 1.68
CA ALA A 332 22.68 -18.21 2.30
C ALA A 332 22.80 -17.48 3.65
N LYS A 333 23.72 -17.92 4.53
CA LYS A 333 23.99 -17.24 5.81
C LYS A 333 24.42 -15.78 5.61
N ALA A 334 25.31 -15.50 4.66
CA ALA A 334 25.77 -14.15 4.38
C ALA A 334 24.63 -13.23 3.88
N THR A 335 23.87 -13.66 2.89
CA THR A 335 22.78 -12.87 2.30
C THR A 335 21.65 -12.62 3.30
N TYR A 336 21.21 -13.64 4.03
CA TYR A 336 20.21 -13.49 5.09
C TYR A 336 20.71 -12.63 6.25
N GLY A 337 21.96 -12.79 6.67
CA GLY A 337 22.57 -11.95 7.71
C GLY A 337 22.62 -10.46 7.31
N ILE A 338 22.95 -10.16 6.06
CA ILE A 338 22.96 -8.79 5.53
C ILE A 338 21.53 -8.24 5.40
N ALA A 339 20.55 -9.07 5.02
CA ALA A 339 19.15 -8.67 4.86
C ALA A 339 18.40 -8.51 6.20
N LEU A 340 18.91 -9.07 7.29
CA LEU A 340 18.26 -9.11 8.60
C LEU A 340 17.79 -7.73 9.13
N PRO A 341 18.59 -6.64 9.04
CA PRO A 341 18.13 -5.32 9.47
C PRO A 341 16.90 -4.87 8.69
N ASN A 342 16.81 -5.22 7.40
CA ASN A 342 15.67 -4.83 6.59
C ASN A 342 14.38 -5.51 7.04
N PHE A 343 14.43 -6.81 7.31
CA PHE A 343 13.25 -7.54 7.80
C PHE A 343 12.75 -6.99 9.14
N LEU A 344 13.66 -6.60 10.04
CA LEU A 344 13.31 -5.98 11.32
C LEU A 344 12.63 -4.62 11.13
N ILE A 345 13.23 -3.74 10.33
CA ILE A 345 12.73 -2.38 10.12
C ILE A 345 11.40 -2.41 9.36
N ALA A 346 11.32 -3.13 8.24
CA ALA A 346 10.08 -3.26 7.47
C ALA A 346 8.95 -3.86 8.32
N GLY A 347 9.23 -4.93 9.07
CA GLY A 347 8.25 -5.57 9.95
C GLY A 347 7.73 -4.61 11.02
N SER A 348 8.63 -3.83 11.61
CA SER A 348 8.28 -2.83 12.62
C SER A 348 7.48 -1.67 12.05
N LEU A 349 7.78 -1.23 10.83
CA LEU A 349 7.06 -0.15 10.16
C LEU A 349 5.60 -0.54 9.87
N TYR A 350 5.37 -1.77 9.39
CA TYR A 350 4.02 -2.27 9.14
C TYR A 350 3.22 -2.43 10.44
N SER A 351 3.84 -2.97 11.50
CA SER A 351 3.19 -3.14 12.80
C SER A 351 2.85 -1.79 13.44
N HIS A 352 3.78 -0.85 13.37
CA HIS A 352 3.55 0.55 13.76
C HIS A 352 2.39 1.17 12.98
N THR A 353 2.35 0.98 11.65
CA THR A 353 1.29 1.54 10.78
C THR A 353 -0.08 0.98 11.15
N ALA A 354 -0.18 -0.33 11.36
CA ALA A 354 -1.40 -0.99 11.83
C ALA A 354 -1.90 -0.36 13.15
N ALA A 355 -1.02 -0.20 14.14
CA ALA A 355 -1.34 0.40 15.42
C ALA A 355 -1.70 1.89 15.30
N LYS A 356 -0.96 2.67 14.51
CA LYS A 356 -1.19 4.11 14.26
C LYS A 356 -2.57 4.37 13.68
N LEU A 357 -3.01 3.58 12.70
CA LEU A 357 -4.33 3.74 12.08
C LEU A 357 -5.47 3.51 13.09
N PHE A 358 -5.38 2.47 13.93
CA PHE A 358 -6.35 2.25 15.02
C PHE A 358 -6.28 3.33 16.10
N PHE A 359 -5.06 3.72 16.51
CA PHE A 359 -4.85 4.73 17.56
C PHE A 359 -5.45 6.08 17.16
N ILE A 360 -5.20 6.53 15.92
CA ILE A 360 -5.77 7.75 15.37
C ILE A 360 -7.30 7.65 15.30
N ARG A 361 -7.86 6.47 15.00
CA ARG A 361 -9.32 6.28 14.97
C ARG A 361 -9.95 6.43 16.36
N LEU A 362 -9.35 5.80 17.38
CA LEU A 362 -9.83 5.79 18.76
C LEU A 362 -9.72 7.17 19.42
N PHE A 363 -8.62 7.89 19.18
CA PHE A 363 -8.31 9.15 19.86
C PHE A 363 -8.45 10.39 18.99
N ARG A 364 -9.11 10.27 17.83
CA ARG A 364 -9.35 11.42 16.93
C ARG A 364 -10.01 12.55 17.72
N ARG A 365 -9.39 13.74 17.70
CA ARG A 365 -9.84 14.96 18.44
C ARG A 365 -9.76 14.88 19.97
N THR A 366 -8.94 14.00 20.53
CA THR A 366 -8.71 13.92 21.99
C THR A 366 -7.29 14.35 22.36
N ARG A 367 -7.08 14.78 23.62
CA ARG A 367 -5.74 15.13 24.14
C ARG A 367 -4.73 13.98 24.11
N HIS A 368 -5.21 12.73 24.11
CA HIS A 368 -4.38 11.52 24.14
C HIS A 368 -3.54 11.33 22.87
N LEU A 369 -3.96 11.95 21.76
CA LEU A 369 -3.25 11.93 20.49
C LEU A 369 -1.97 12.78 20.53
N HIS A 370 -2.00 13.92 21.24
CA HIS A 370 -0.94 14.93 21.22
C HIS A 370 -0.15 15.05 22.54
N GLN A 371 -0.58 14.38 23.61
CA GLN A 371 0.07 14.47 24.93
C GLN A 371 0.55 13.10 25.43
N HIS A 372 1.59 13.09 26.28
CA HIS A 372 2.06 11.90 27.00
C HIS A 372 1.11 11.58 28.15
N THR A 373 0.03 10.88 27.84
CA THR A 373 -0.95 10.42 28.83
C THR A 373 -0.77 8.92 29.09
N ALA A 374 -1.01 8.47 30.33
CA ALA A 374 -0.94 7.05 30.68
C ALA A 374 -1.92 6.21 29.83
N LEU A 375 -3.13 6.73 29.59
CA LEU A 375 -4.12 6.09 28.74
C LEU A 375 -3.64 5.98 27.27
N GLY A 376 -3.08 7.06 26.71
CA GLY A 376 -2.55 7.05 25.35
C GLY A 376 -1.40 6.05 25.18
N TRP A 377 -0.45 6.01 26.12
CA TRP A 377 0.65 5.05 26.09
C TRP A 377 0.18 3.61 26.34
N GLY A 378 -0.78 3.41 27.25
CA GLY A 378 -1.39 2.11 27.52
C GLY A 378 -2.08 1.54 26.28
N THR A 379 -2.96 2.32 25.64
CA THR A 379 -3.62 1.90 24.39
C THR A 379 -2.63 1.69 23.26
N TRP A 380 -1.63 2.58 23.10
CA TRP A 380 -0.58 2.41 22.09
C TRP A 380 0.16 1.07 22.26
N THR A 381 0.55 0.75 23.49
CA THR A 381 1.26 -0.49 23.83
C THR A 381 0.40 -1.70 23.51
N ILE A 382 -0.88 -1.69 23.89
CA ILE A 382 -1.82 -2.78 23.60
C ILE A 382 -1.97 -2.97 22.09
N LEU A 383 -2.13 -1.88 21.32
CA LEU A 383 -2.30 -1.98 19.87
C LEU A 383 -1.06 -2.56 19.17
N ILE A 384 0.14 -2.17 19.58
CA ILE A 384 1.39 -2.72 19.04
C ILE A 384 1.54 -4.21 19.37
N ILE A 385 1.23 -4.61 20.62
CA ILE A 385 1.25 -6.02 21.03
C ILE A 385 0.23 -6.84 20.24
N LEU A 386 -0.98 -6.32 20.04
CA LEU A 386 -2.02 -7.01 19.26
C LEU A 386 -1.65 -7.14 17.78
N ALA A 387 -1.14 -6.07 17.15
CA ALA A 387 -0.74 -6.09 15.74
C ALA A 387 0.41 -7.09 15.51
N ASN A 388 1.46 -7.02 16.33
CA ASN A 388 2.59 -7.93 16.23
C ASN A 388 2.24 -9.37 16.62
N GLY A 389 1.36 -9.56 17.62
CA GLY A 389 0.85 -10.87 18.02
C GLY A 389 0.02 -11.53 16.93
N ALA A 390 -0.86 -10.78 16.26
CA ALA A 390 -1.61 -11.26 15.11
C ALA A 390 -0.68 -11.63 13.95
N ALA A 391 0.33 -10.81 13.67
CA ALA A 391 1.35 -11.10 12.66
C ALA A 391 2.15 -12.38 12.99
N PHE A 392 2.50 -12.59 14.26
CA PHE A 392 3.15 -13.81 14.72
C PHE A 392 2.28 -15.06 14.49
N VAL A 393 0.99 -14.99 14.84
CA VAL A 393 0.03 -16.08 14.60
C VAL A 393 -0.09 -16.39 13.10
N LEU A 394 -0.14 -15.37 12.24
CA LEU A 394 -0.17 -15.57 10.79
C LEU A 394 1.12 -16.21 10.26
N ALA A 395 2.28 -15.76 10.71
CA ALA A 395 3.58 -16.30 10.30
C ALA A 395 3.74 -17.78 10.68
N VAL A 396 3.27 -18.17 11.88
CA VAL A 396 3.30 -19.57 12.33
C VAL A 396 2.20 -20.41 11.66
N GLY A 397 1.03 -19.82 11.40
CA GLY A 397 -0.12 -20.51 10.79
C GLY A 397 -0.02 -20.71 9.28
N VAL A 398 0.82 -19.95 8.58
CA VAL A 398 1.12 -20.16 7.15
C VAL A 398 2.64 -20.07 6.96
N PRO A 399 3.41 -21.11 7.35
CA PRO A 399 4.87 -21.05 7.40
C PRO A 399 5.53 -21.24 6.02
N ILE A 400 4.81 -20.94 4.93
CA ILE A 400 5.31 -20.92 3.56
C ILE A 400 5.24 -19.47 3.08
N PHE A 401 6.41 -18.85 2.87
CA PHE A 401 6.52 -17.44 2.55
C PHE A 401 5.69 -17.05 1.32
N ALA A 402 5.79 -17.82 0.23
CA ALA A 402 5.02 -17.59 -0.99
C ALA A 402 3.50 -17.66 -0.78
N TYR A 403 3.01 -18.55 0.09
CA TYR A 403 1.57 -18.69 0.33
C TYR A 403 1.03 -17.57 1.22
N LEU A 404 1.79 -17.17 2.25
CA LEU A 404 1.43 -16.04 3.12
C LEU A 404 1.40 -14.73 2.31
N VAL A 405 2.37 -14.55 1.43
CA VAL A 405 2.43 -13.41 0.51
C VAL A 405 1.28 -13.46 -0.49
N SER A 406 1.01 -14.62 -1.09
CA SER A 406 -0.07 -14.82 -2.08
C SER A 406 -1.46 -14.49 -1.53
N ILE A 407 -1.79 -14.95 -0.30
CA ILE A 407 -3.10 -14.65 0.31
C ILE A 407 -3.24 -13.15 0.62
N ALA A 408 -2.17 -12.50 1.11
CA ALA A 408 -2.15 -11.06 1.36
C ALA A 408 -2.31 -10.26 0.05
N ALA A 409 -1.62 -10.69 -1.01
CA ALA A 409 -1.73 -10.10 -2.34
C ALA A 409 -3.17 -10.17 -2.86
N SER A 410 -3.77 -11.36 -2.75
CA SER A 410 -5.10 -11.63 -3.26
C SER A 410 -6.16 -10.83 -2.53
N LEU A 411 -6.15 -10.80 -1.20
CA LEU A 411 -7.18 -10.10 -0.43
C LEU A 411 -7.06 -8.57 -0.49
N PHE A 412 -5.85 -8.03 -0.63
CA PHE A 412 -5.60 -6.60 -0.39
C PHE A 412 -4.85 -5.91 -1.51
N ALA A 413 -3.67 -6.42 -1.91
CA ALA A 413 -2.87 -5.77 -2.96
C ALA A 413 -3.61 -5.72 -4.31
N SER A 414 -4.41 -6.75 -4.60
CA SER A 414 -5.33 -6.81 -5.74
C SER A 414 -6.24 -5.58 -5.81
N TRP A 415 -6.75 -5.11 -4.67
CA TRP A 415 -7.57 -3.91 -4.58
C TRP A 415 -6.73 -2.64 -4.52
N TYR A 416 -5.77 -2.55 -3.59
CA TYR A 416 -5.03 -1.31 -3.36
C TYR A 416 -4.13 -0.90 -4.52
N THR A 417 -3.53 -1.86 -5.21
CA THR A 417 -2.60 -1.61 -6.32
C THR A 417 -3.27 -1.80 -7.68
N TYR A 418 -4.14 -2.80 -7.82
CA TYR A 418 -4.63 -3.24 -9.14
C TYR A 418 -6.16 -3.19 -9.31
N GLY A 419 -6.90 -2.58 -8.38
CA GLY A 419 -8.36 -2.53 -8.42
C GLY A 419 -8.90 -1.13 -8.22
N ILE A 420 -8.83 -0.62 -6.99
CA ILE A 420 -9.49 0.60 -6.56
C ILE A 420 -8.92 1.87 -7.21
N ALA A 421 -7.68 1.82 -7.70
CA ALA A 421 -7.11 2.89 -8.51
C ALA A 421 -7.99 3.17 -9.75
N GLY A 422 -8.58 2.15 -10.36
CA GLY A 422 -9.55 2.33 -11.44
C GLY A 422 -10.78 3.13 -10.99
N ALA A 423 -11.29 2.83 -9.78
CA ALA A 423 -12.42 3.55 -9.19
C ALA A 423 -12.06 5.02 -8.87
N PHE A 424 -10.84 5.30 -8.40
CA PHE A 424 -10.38 6.67 -8.15
C PHE A 424 -10.44 7.53 -9.41
N TRP A 425 -9.91 7.04 -10.54
CA TRP A 425 -9.97 7.81 -11.78
C TRP A 425 -11.41 7.98 -12.29
N LEU A 426 -12.24 6.94 -12.22
CA LEU A 426 -13.63 7.02 -12.66
C LEU A 426 -14.42 8.04 -11.84
N TYR A 427 -14.22 8.07 -10.53
CA TYR A 427 -14.84 9.04 -9.63
C TYR A 427 -14.39 10.47 -9.95
N ASP A 428 -13.08 10.72 -10.04
CA ASP A 428 -12.54 12.06 -10.34
C ASP A 428 -12.97 12.56 -11.71
N ALA A 429 -12.93 11.70 -12.73
CA ALA A 429 -13.40 12.04 -14.07
C ALA A 429 -14.90 12.37 -14.08
N TYR A 430 -15.73 11.63 -13.35
CA TYR A 430 -17.16 11.91 -13.25
C TYR A 430 -17.45 13.24 -12.56
N HIS A 431 -16.64 13.64 -11.58
CA HIS A 431 -16.81 14.89 -10.84
C HIS A 431 -16.01 16.07 -11.42
N GLY A 432 -15.43 15.94 -12.62
CA GLY A 432 -14.70 17.02 -13.29
C GLY A 432 -13.34 17.36 -12.69
N PHE A 433 -12.79 16.50 -11.82
CA PHE A 433 -11.48 16.65 -11.19
C PHE A 433 -10.34 16.00 -11.98
N ASP A 434 -10.57 15.53 -13.21
CA ASP A 434 -9.50 15.01 -14.06
C ASP A 434 -8.41 16.08 -14.25
N ARG A 435 -7.16 15.71 -14.01
CA ARG A 435 -5.99 16.60 -14.16
C ARG A 435 -5.49 16.69 -15.61
N GLY A 436 -6.22 16.10 -16.55
CA GLY A 436 -5.92 16.10 -17.97
C GLY A 436 -6.90 16.95 -18.78
N PRO A 437 -7.10 16.61 -20.07
CA PRO A 437 -7.94 17.38 -20.99
C PRO A 437 -9.43 17.43 -20.61
N LEU A 438 -9.86 16.64 -19.62
CA LEU A 438 -11.25 16.54 -19.20
C LEU A 438 -11.57 17.39 -17.96
N ARG A 439 -10.63 18.22 -17.48
CA ARG A 439 -10.85 19.08 -16.31
C ARG A 439 -12.10 19.96 -16.52
N GLY A 440 -13.04 19.91 -15.57
CA GLY A 440 -14.31 20.65 -15.63
C GLY A 440 -15.40 20.02 -16.51
N VAL A 441 -15.17 18.83 -17.10
CA VAL A 441 -16.24 18.04 -17.74
C VAL A 441 -16.85 17.12 -16.69
N TYR A 442 -18.17 17.17 -16.54
CA TYR A 442 -18.89 16.42 -15.50
C TYR A 442 -19.69 15.24 -16.06
N GLY A 443 -19.93 14.27 -15.20
CA GLY A 443 -20.81 13.14 -15.43
C GLY A 443 -20.30 12.16 -16.51
N PHE A 444 -21.25 11.45 -17.10
CA PHE A 444 -20.97 10.45 -18.15
C PHE A 444 -20.31 11.03 -19.41
N GLU A 445 -20.39 12.34 -19.63
CA GLU A 445 -19.74 12.99 -20.77
C GLU A 445 -18.21 12.94 -20.65
N ALA A 446 -17.66 13.04 -19.44
CA ALA A 446 -16.24 12.89 -19.20
C ALA A 446 -15.73 11.50 -19.63
N TRP A 447 -16.50 10.47 -19.30
CA TRP A 447 -16.18 9.09 -19.65
C TRP A 447 -16.28 8.84 -21.16
N LYS A 448 -17.31 9.39 -21.82
CA LYS A 448 -17.48 9.29 -23.28
C LYS A 448 -16.34 9.97 -24.05
N ARG A 449 -15.81 11.09 -23.54
CA ARG A 449 -14.71 11.83 -24.19
C ARG A 449 -13.34 11.19 -24.01
N SER A 450 -13.17 10.26 -23.07
CA SER A 450 -11.96 9.43 -22.96
C SER A 450 -12.30 7.95 -22.84
N PRO A 451 -12.73 7.30 -23.94
CA PRO A 451 -13.20 5.92 -23.91
C PRO A 451 -12.08 4.95 -23.53
N ILE A 452 -10.85 5.18 -24.00
CA ILE A 452 -9.71 4.31 -23.69
C ILE A 452 -9.40 4.32 -22.19
N LYS A 453 -9.26 5.51 -21.57
CA LYS A 453 -8.99 5.59 -20.12
C LYS A 453 -10.14 5.03 -19.30
N THR A 454 -11.38 5.25 -19.73
CA THR A 454 -12.56 4.69 -19.05
C THR A 454 -12.55 3.16 -19.08
N VAL A 455 -12.35 2.57 -20.26
CA VAL A 455 -12.28 1.11 -20.40
C VAL A 455 -11.12 0.53 -19.59
N THR A 456 -9.94 1.15 -19.65
CA THR A 456 -8.78 0.71 -18.85
C THR A 456 -9.09 0.74 -17.36
N ASN A 457 -9.69 1.81 -16.83
CA ASN A 457 -9.96 1.90 -15.39
C ASN A 457 -11.11 1.00 -14.92
N ILE A 458 -12.12 0.77 -15.77
CA ILE A 458 -13.14 -0.26 -15.51
C ILE A 458 -12.48 -1.64 -15.48
N ALA A 459 -11.61 -1.94 -16.46
CA ALA A 459 -10.87 -3.19 -16.50
C ALA A 459 -9.94 -3.36 -15.29
N THR A 460 -9.28 -2.29 -14.82
CA THR A 460 -8.50 -2.28 -13.58
C THR A 460 -9.37 -2.72 -12.40
N PHE A 461 -10.54 -2.11 -12.22
CA PHE A 461 -11.43 -2.46 -11.11
C PHE A 461 -11.82 -3.96 -11.12
N PHE A 462 -12.19 -4.48 -12.29
CA PHE A 462 -12.54 -5.91 -12.43
C PHE A 462 -11.33 -6.84 -12.34
N ALA A 463 -10.14 -6.41 -12.77
CA ALA A 463 -8.90 -7.17 -12.59
C ALA A 463 -8.58 -7.36 -11.11
N GLY A 464 -8.67 -6.30 -10.30
CA GLY A 464 -8.55 -6.40 -8.84
C GLY A 464 -9.56 -7.36 -8.23
N ALA A 465 -10.84 -7.27 -8.64
CA ALA A 465 -11.88 -8.18 -8.18
C ALA A 465 -11.60 -9.65 -8.55
N PHE A 466 -11.15 -9.90 -9.78
CA PHE A 466 -10.78 -11.24 -10.24
C PHE A 466 -9.57 -11.79 -9.48
N ILE A 467 -8.51 -11.00 -9.32
CA ILE A 467 -7.31 -11.39 -8.54
C ILE A 467 -7.70 -11.70 -7.10
N CYS A 468 -8.62 -10.93 -6.52
CA CYS A 468 -9.13 -11.21 -5.18
C CYS A 468 -9.86 -12.54 -5.10
N VAL A 469 -10.87 -12.78 -5.93
CA VAL A 469 -11.69 -13.99 -5.82
C VAL A 469 -10.88 -15.24 -6.18
N ALA A 470 -10.23 -15.24 -7.36
CA ALA A 470 -9.48 -16.40 -7.81
C ALA A 470 -8.23 -16.64 -6.95
N GLY A 471 -7.53 -15.57 -6.55
CA GLY A 471 -6.33 -15.66 -5.72
C GLY A 471 -6.63 -16.19 -4.33
N THR A 472 -7.67 -15.66 -3.66
CA THR A 472 -8.06 -16.16 -2.35
C THR A 472 -8.46 -17.63 -2.41
N TYR A 473 -9.22 -18.06 -3.42
CA TYR A 473 -9.57 -19.47 -3.60
C TYR A 473 -8.31 -20.34 -3.77
N VAL A 474 -7.38 -19.93 -4.63
CA VAL A 474 -6.15 -20.67 -4.89
C VAL A 474 -5.25 -20.73 -3.65
N SER A 475 -5.00 -19.60 -2.98
CA SER A 475 -4.14 -19.58 -1.80
C SER A 475 -4.71 -20.45 -0.68
N ILE A 476 -6.03 -20.40 -0.43
CA ILE A 476 -6.68 -21.26 0.57
C ILE A 476 -6.49 -22.74 0.20
N LYS A 477 -6.73 -23.11 -1.06
CA LYS A 477 -6.57 -24.49 -1.49
C LYS A 477 -5.13 -24.99 -1.32
N LEU A 478 -4.15 -24.21 -1.75
CA LEU A 478 -2.73 -24.59 -1.64
C LEU A 478 -2.26 -24.72 -0.19
N ILE A 479 -2.77 -23.87 0.70
CA ILE A 479 -2.51 -23.99 2.14
C ILE A 479 -3.12 -25.30 2.68
N ILE A 480 -4.37 -25.61 2.34
CA ILE A 480 -5.02 -26.86 2.75
C ILE A 480 -4.24 -28.08 2.22
N ASP A 481 -3.88 -28.06 0.93
CA ASP A 481 -3.15 -29.15 0.30
C ASP A 481 -1.78 -29.35 0.97
N ALA A 482 -1.05 -28.27 1.31
CA ALA A 482 0.22 -28.34 2.01
C ALA A 482 0.13 -28.92 3.43
N TYR A 483 -0.96 -28.65 4.15
CA TYR A 483 -1.23 -29.26 5.46
C TYR A 483 -1.60 -30.74 5.32
N ASN A 484 -2.44 -31.08 4.34
CA ASN A 484 -2.88 -32.47 4.12
C ASN A 484 -1.75 -33.38 3.62
N SER A 485 -0.81 -32.85 2.82
CA SER A 485 0.36 -33.57 2.33
C SER A 485 1.47 -33.74 3.37
N GLY A 486 1.39 -33.02 4.50
CA GLY A 486 2.46 -32.96 5.49
C GLY A 486 3.68 -32.16 5.04
N THR A 487 3.56 -31.34 3.98
CA THR A 487 4.62 -30.43 3.55
C THR A 487 4.91 -29.36 4.62
N VAL A 488 3.90 -29.01 5.43
CA VAL A 488 4.05 -28.21 6.64
C VAL A 488 3.62 -29.01 7.86
N GLY A 489 4.37 -28.88 8.96
CA GLY A 489 4.00 -29.43 10.25
C GLY A 489 2.74 -28.77 10.81
N ALA A 490 2.13 -29.38 11.83
CA ALA A 490 0.97 -28.80 12.49
C ALA A 490 1.30 -27.37 13.00
N PRO A 491 0.35 -26.40 12.92
CA PRO A 491 0.60 -25.06 13.42
C PRO A 491 1.04 -25.10 14.88
N PHE A 492 2.03 -24.29 15.25
CA PHE A 492 2.62 -24.24 16.60
C PHE A 492 3.30 -25.53 17.05
N ALA A 493 3.51 -26.50 16.16
CA ALA A 493 4.29 -27.70 16.44
C ALA A 493 5.77 -27.53 16.10
N CYS A 494 6.54 -28.43 16.70
CA CYS A 494 7.89 -28.80 16.31
C CYS A 494 7.81 -30.23 15.74
#